data_AF-A0A1C6RIU3-F1
#
_entry.id   AF-A0A1C6RIU3-F1
#
_cell.length_a   1.000
_cell.length_b   1.000
_cell.length_c   1.000
_cell.angle_alpha   90.00
_cell.angle_beta   90.00
_cell.angle_gamma   90.00
#
_symmetry.space_group_name_H-M   'P 1'
#
loop_
_entity.id
_entity.type
_entity.pdbx_description
1 polymer ?
#
loop_
_entity_poly.entity_id
_entity_poly.type
_entity_poly.pdbx_seq_one_letter_code
_entity_poly.pdbx_strand_id
1 'polypeptide(L)'
;MEPVTPVEPGGRDADRPLVERYRTMLFDLDGVVYRGAVAVDHAAPALADLARRGRDRIFVTNNPARTPSEVAALLDRLGVPASAASVVTSAQVAAAMTAATVPPGSRVLAVGGAAVLAALRQEGLTPVRTAADDPVAVVQGSAPEVDWRQLAEASYAVAWGLPWIATNLDLAVPREGGMAPGNGALVHAVTLATGRVPLVAGKPEPAIFEYACRRGPGPHVMVGDGLATDVEGAHRSGLDSVLVLTGVTGVDDLLDAPPAHRPTHVVTDLRGLFRAPPPIRGSDDGHTCGPWHTRREGNEIVLAGGPGDRADGVRVLCQTVWAARDEGRPAVVGARSRDLLRPRQRESLRR
;
A
#
# COMPACT_ATOMS: atom_id res chain seq x y z
N MET A 1 -25.46 6.27 0.71
CA MET A 1 -24.18 6.23 0.00
C MET A 1 -24.24 7.31 -1.06
N GLU A 2 -23.57 8.44 -0.83
CA GLU A 2 -23.26 9.34 -1.94
C GLU A 2 -21.99 8.81 -2.61
N PRO A 3 -21.96 8.65 -3.94
CA PRO A 3 -20.77 8.19 -4.63
C PRO A 3 -19.64 9.21 -4.46
N VAL A 4 -18.45 8.73 -4.15
CA VAL A 4 -17.22 9.53 -4.19
C VAL A 4 -17.09 10.10 -5.58
N THR A 5 -17.10 11.43 -5.70
CA THR A 5 -17.02 12.11 -6.99
C THR A 5 -15.62 11.87 -7.59
N PRO A 6 -15.51 11.33 -8.81
CA PRO A 6 -14.22 11.17 -9.46
C PRO A 6 -13.57 12.55 -9.65
N VAL A 7 -12.31 12.69 -9.25
CA VAL A 7 -11.51 13.87 -9.60
C VAL A 7 -11.09 13.73 -11.06
N GLU A 8 -11.42 14.70 -11.91
CA GLU A 8 -10.99 14.69 -13.31
C GLU A 8 -9.44 14.74 -13.39
N PRO A 9 -8.81 13.89 -14.22
CA PRO A 9 -7.37 13.91 -14.39
C PRO A 9 -6.98 15.09 -15.29
N GLY A 10 -6.54 16.18 -14.66
CA GLY A 10 -5.85 17.28 -15.35
C GLY A 10 -6.64 18.58 -15.42
N GLY A 11 -6.66 19.33 -14.32
CA GLY A 11 -7.16 20.71 -14.31
C GLY A 11 -6.47 21.54 -13.22
N ARG A 12 -5.82 22.65 -13.63
CA ARG A 12 -5.28 23.81 -12.85
C ARG A 12 -4.41 23.57 -11.60
N ASP A 13 -4.37 22.37 -11.03
CA ASP A 13 -3.70 22.06 -9.77
C ASP A 13 -2.36 21.34 -9.98
N ALA A 14 -2.04 20.94 -11.23
CA ALA A 14 -0.83 20.21 -11.61
C ALA A 14 0.49 20.93 -11.25
N ASP A 15 0.44 22.24 -11.04
CA ASP A 15 1.60 23.08 -10.71
C ASP A 15 1.77 23.34 -9.19
N ARG A 16 0.94 22.73 -8.33
CA ARG A 16 1.03 22.89 -6.87
C ARG A 16 1.63 21.68 -6.18
N PRO A 17 2.32 21.82 -5.03
CA PRO A 17 2.76 20.68 -4.22
C PRO A 17 1.60 19.74 -3.86
N LEU A 18 1.84 18.43 -3.80
CA LEU A 18 0.81 17.43 -3.45
C LEU A 18 0.20 17.69 -2.05
N VAL A 19 1.01 18.18 -1.11
CA VAL A 19 0.59 18.62 0.23
C VAL A 19 -0.48 19.73 0.20
N GLU A 20 -0.63 20.44 -0.90
CA GLU A 20 -1.66 21.47 -1.03
C GLU A 20 -2.93 21.00 -1.73
N ARG A 21 -2.86 19.86 -2.44
CA ARG A 21 -3.97 19.28 -3.19
C ARG A 21 -4.81 18.35 -2.34
N TYR A 22 -4.19 17.63 -1.40
CA TYR A 22 -4.85 16.64 -0.56
C TYR A 22 -4.95 17.09 0.90
N ARG A 23 -6.13 16.89 1.50
CA ARG A 23 -6.39 17.20 2.91
C ARG A 23 -5.94 16.06 3.81
N THR A 24 -6.25 14.83 3.41
CA THR A 24 -5.88 13.59 4.11
C THR A 24 -4.98 12.75 3.23
N MET A 25 -3.85 12.30 3.78
CA MET A 25 -2.94 11.39 3.10
C MET A 25 -2.95 10.05 3.84
N LEU A 26 -3.21 8.98 3.09
CA LEU A 26 -3.10 7.61 3.57
C LEU A 26 -1.67 7.14 3.30
N PHE A 27 -0.98 6.61 4.30
CA PHE A 27 0.41 6.17 4.16
C PHE A 27 0.49 4.68 4.41
N ASP A 28 1.03 3.93 3.43
CA ASP A 28 1.64 2.65 3.78
C ASP A 28 2.81 2.87 4.78
N LEU A 29 3.22 1.80 5.46
CA LEU A 29 4.27 1.84 6.46
C LEU A 29 5.61 1.27 5.97
N ASP A 30 5.61 0.04 5.47
CA ASP A 30 6.83 -0.73 5.16
C ASP A 30 7.36 -0.32 3.78
N GLY A 31 8.51 0.34 3.73
CA GLY A 31 9.06 0.92 2.49
C GLY A 31 8.73 2.40 2.30
N VAL A 32 7.76 2.93 3.05
CA VAL A 32 7.34 4.34 3.00
C VAL A 32 7.80 5.12 4.25
N VAL A 33 7.47 4.62 5.43
CA VAL A 33 7.78 5.27 6.71
C VAL A 33 9.00 4.62 7.37
N TYR A 34 9.09 3.29 7.30
CA TYR A 34 10.20 2.52 7.85
C TYR A 34 10.52 1.29 7.00
N ARG A 35 11.70 0.71 7.22
CA ARG A 35 12.07 -0.62 6.72
C ARG A 35 12.58 -1.45 7.89
N GLY A 36 11.80 -2.45 8.30
CA GLY A 36 12.09 -3.21 9.51
C GLY A 36 12.09 -2.30 10.75
N ALA A 37 13.26 -2.11 11.38
CA ALA A 37 13.41 -1.30 12.58
C ALA A 37 13.91 0.14 12.32
N VAL A 38 14.19 0.50 11.06
CA VAL A 38 14.84 1.77 10.71
C VAL A 38 13.88 2.66 9.94
N ALA A 39 13.78 3.94 10.31
CA ALA A 39 12.99 4.91 9.58
C ALA A 39 13.54 5.10 8.16
N VAL A 40 12.65 5.25 7.17
CA VAL A 40 13.05 5.66 5.83
C VAL A 40 13.60 7.09 5.90
N ASP A 41 14.69 7.33 5.16
CA ASP A 41 15.31 8.65 5.12
C ASP A 41 14.28 9.74 4.78
N HIS A 42 14.32 10.82 5.56
CA HIS A 42 13.43 11.97 5.45
C HIS A 42 11.94 11.72 5.74
N ALA A 43 11.52 10.49 6.04
CA ALA A 43 10.11 10.18 6.28
C ALA A 43 9.57 10.91 7.52
N ALA A 44 10.27 10.80 8.65
CA ALA A 44 9.84 11.45 9.90
C ALA A 44 9.76 12.99 9.81
N PRO A 45 10.80 13.69 9.31
CA PRO A 45 10.71 15.14 9.09
C PRO A 45 9.57 15.55 8.15
N ALA A 46 9.35 14.80 7.06
CA ALA A 46 8.27 15.06 6.11
C ALA A 46 6.88 14.90 6.77
N LEU A 47 6.66 13.80 7.49
CA LEU A 47 5.41 13.56 8.21
C LEU A 47 5.17 14.57 9.33
N ALA A 48 6.22 15.09 9.96
CA ALA A 48 6.11 16.18 10.93
C ALA A 48 5.74 17.52 10.26
N ASP A 49 6.28 17.83 9.07
CA ASP A 49 5.90 19.03 8.31
C ASP A 49 4.45 18.96 7.82
N LEU A 50 3.97 17.78 7.38
CA LEU A 50 2.57 17.55 7.06
C LEU A 50 1.64 17.89 8.23
N ALA A 51 1.97 17.40 9.43
CA ALA A 51 1.21 17.68 10.64
C ALA A 51 1.19 19.18 10.97
N ARG A 52 2.34 19.87 10.87
CA ARG A 52 2.43 21.33 11.09
C ARG A 52 1.59 22.13 10.10
N ARG A 53 1.39 21.62 8.88
CA ARG A 53 0.52 22.22 7.85
C ARG A 53 -0.95 21.84 8.02
N GLY A 54 -1.32 21.15 9.10
CA GLY A 54 -2.69 20.74 9.38
C GLY A 54 -3.21 19.65 8.44
N ARG A 55 -2.32 18.87 7.81
CA ARG A 55 -2.72 17.73 6.95
C ARG A 55 -2.90 16.47 7.79
N ASP A 56 -3.99 15.75 7.54
CA ASP A 56 -4.25 14.51 8.25
C ASP A 56 -3.40 13.38 7.66
N ARG A 57 -2.87 12.56 8.56
CA ARG A 57 -1.99 11.43 8.23
C ARG A 57 -2.65 10.18 8.78
N ILE A 58 -3.06 9.30 7.90
CA ILE A 58 -3.67 8.02 8.26
C ILE A 58 -2.72 6.92 7.82
N PHE A 59 -2.21 6.15 8.76
CA PHE A 59 -1.25 5.08 8.51
C PHE A 59 -1.99 3.77 8.26
N VAL A 60 -1.77 3.14 7.12
CA VAL A 60 -2.52 1.97 6.64
C VAL A 60 -1.57 0.80 6.47
N THR A 61 -1.80 -0.30 7.18
CA THR A 61 -0.94 -1.49 7.10
C THR A 61 -1.72 -2.78 6.90
N ASN A 62 -1.19 -3.65 6.04
CA ASN A 62 -1.70 -5.01 5.87
C ASN A 62 -1.26 -5.95 6.99
N ASN A 63 -0.26 -5.59 7.80
CA ASN A 63 0.27 -6.45 8.84
C ASN A 63 -0.75 -6.58 10.01
N PRO A 64 -1.33 -7.78 10.24
CA PRO A 64 -2.34 -7.98 11.26
C PRO A 64 -1.76 -8.35 12.62
N ALA A 65 -0.43 -8.36 12.78
CA ALA A 65 0.22 -8.85 13.99
C ALA A 65 0.28 -7.82 15.13
N ARG A 66 0.08 -6.53 14.83
CA ARG A 66 0.14 -5.44 15.81
C ARG A 66 -1.18 -4.70 15.89
N THR A 67 -1.56 -4.33 17.10
CA THR A 67 -2.68 -3.43 17.36
C THR A 67 -2.37 -2.01 16.87
N PRO A 68 -3.39 -1.18 16.61
CA PRO A 68 -3.19 0.22 16.26
C PRO A 68 -2.31 1.00 17.25
N SER A 69 -2.44 0.71 18.55
CA SER A 69 -1.63 1.34 19.60
C SER A 69 -0.16 0.92 19.55
N GLU A 70 0.12 -0.36 19.25
CA GLU A 70 1.50 -0.84 19.09
C GLU A 70 2.18 -0.27 17.83
N VAL A 71 1.42 -0.11 16.75
CA VAL A 71 1.90 0.56 15.53
C VAL A 71 2.17 2.04 15.82
N ALA A 72 1.26 2.74 16.49
CA ALA A 72 1.46 4.14 16.87
C ALA A 72 2.71 4.31 17.76
N ALA A 73 2.89 3.45 18.76
CA ALA A 73 4.08 3.47 19.61
C ALA A 73 5.39 3.18 18.84
N LEU A 74 5.33 2.35 17.79
CA LEU A 74 6.48 2.13 16.90
C LEU A 74 6.79 3.39 16.08
N LEU A 75 5.78 4.03 15.50
CA LEU A 75 5.93 5.28 14.76
C LEU A 75 6.52 6.39 15.65
N ASP A 76 6.04 6.50 16.89
CA ASP A 76 6.57 7.46 17.87
C ASP A 76 8.06 7.27 18.11
N ARG A 77 8.52 6.01 18.31
CA ARG A 77 9.95 5.69 18.47
C ARG A 77 10.80 6.05 17.24
N LEU A 78 10.18 6.07 16.07
CA LEU A 78 10.82 6.44 14.80
C LEU A 78 10.74 7.95 14.53
N GLY A 79 10.27 8.75 15.49
CA GLY A 79 10.15 10.20 15.36
C GLY A 79 8.92 10.65 14.56
N VAL A 80 7.92 9.77 14.42
CA VAL A 80 6.64 10.05 13.76
C VAL A 80 5.53 10.02 14.81
N PRO A 81 5.21 11.15 15.47
CA PRO A 81 4.11 11.20 16.42
C PRO A 81 2.80 10.71 15.80
N ALA A 82 2.22 9.66 16.35
CA ALA A 82 1.00 9.02 15.85
C ALA A 82 0.08 8.61 17.00
N SER A 83 -1.22 8.51 16.73
CA SER A 83 -2.19 7.96 17.67
C SER A 83 -2.80 6.69 17.11
N ALA A 84 -3.35 5.83 17.98
CA ALA A 84 -4.09 4.64 17.55
C ALA A 84 -5.24 4.99 16.58
N ALA A 85 -5.88 6.16 16.74
CA ALA A 85 -6.93 6.65 15.84
C ALA A 85 -6.42 6.95 14.42
N SER A 86 -5.15 7.37 14.29
CA SER A 86 -4.49 7.60 13.00
C SER A 86 -3.98 6.33 12.32
N VAL A 87 -4.16 5.15 12.92
CA VAL A 87 -3.70 3.87 12.36
C VAL A 87 -4.89 3.02 11.91
N VAL A 88 -4.72 2.40 10.75
CA VAL A 88 -5.61 1.42 10.12
C VAL A 88 -4.85 0.13 9.90
N THR A 89 -5.33 -0.93 10.51
CA THR A 89 -4.81 -2.28 10.28
C THR A 89 -5.83 -3.11 9.51
N SER A 90 -5.35 -4.03 8.69
CA SER A 90 -6.20 -5.05 8.05
C SER A 90 -7.04 -5.86 9.04
N ALA A 91 -6.56 -6.06 10.27
CA ALA A 91 -7.32 -6.72 11.34
C ALA A 91 -8.58 -5.93 11.74
N GLN A 92 -8.49 -4.60 11.87
CA GLN A 92 -9.66 -3.75 12.12
C GLN A 92 -10.68 -3.84 10.99
N VAL A 93 -10.21 -3.82 9.74
CA VAL A 93 -11.08 -3.88 8.57
C VAL A 93 -11.77 -5.24 8.49
N ALA A 94 -11.04 -6.34 8.73
CA ALA A 94 -11.60 -7.68 8.76
C ALA A 94 -12.67 -7.83 9.85
N ALA A 95 -12.42 -7.29 11.05
CA ALA A 95 -13.40 -7.29 12.14
C ALA A 95 -14.66 -6.48 11.77
N ALA A 96 -14.49 -5.29 11.19
CA ALA A 96 -15.60 -4.43 10.78
C ALA A 96 -16.44 -5.07 9.65
N MET A 97 -15.79 -5.70 8.66
CA MET A 97 -16.47 -6.48 7.62
C MET A 97 -17.27 -7.65 8.23
N THR A 98 -16.72 -8.31 9.24
CA THR A 98 -17.42 -9.38 9.95
C THR A 98 -18.65 -8.83 10.68
N ALA A 99 -18.48 -7.76 11.47
CA ALA A 99 -19.55 -7.14 12.25
C ALA A 99 -20.70 -6.61 11.38
N ALA A 100 -20.41 -6.20 10.14
CA ALA A 100 -21.43 -5.76 9.18
C ALA A 100 -22.33 -6.91 8.67
N THR A 101 -21.95 -8.17 8.86
CA THR A 101 -22.66 -9.34 8.31
C THR A 101 -23.22 -10.28 9.37
N VAL A 102 -22.96 -10.04 10.65
CA VAL A 102 -23.41 -10.90 11.76
C VAL A 102 -24.08 -10.10 12.89
N PRO A 103 -24.93 -10.72 13.71
CA PRO A 103 -25.50 -10.05 14.89
C PRO A 103 -24.43 -9.55 15.88
N PRO A 104 -24.68 -8.44 16.60
CA PRO A 104 -23.80 -8.00 17.68
C PRO A 104 -23.57 -9.09 18.74
N GLY A 105 -22.37 -9.19 19.28
CA GLY A 105 -21.99 -10.19 20.29
C GLY A 105 -21.70 -11.60 19.72
N SER A 106 -21.91 -11.81 18.42
CA SER A 106 -21.67 -13.10 17.75
C SER A 106 -20.27 -13.66 18.00
N ARG A 107 -20.19 -14.99 18.10
CA ARG A 107 -18.92 -15.72 18.21
C ARG A 107 -18.22 -15.82 16.87
N VAL A 108 -16.93 -15.46 16.83
CA VAL A 108 -16.12 -15.48 15.60
C VAL A 108 -14.86 -16.27 15.85
N LEU A 109 -14.60 -17.30 15.04
CA LEU A 109 -13.37 -18.07 15.13
C LEU A 109 -12.21 -17.22 14.63
N ALA A 110 -11.27 -16.96 15.52
CA ALA A 110 -10.11 -16.13 15.23
C ALA A 110 -8.86 -17.00 15.03
N VAL A 111 -8.28 -16.93 13.84
CA VAL A 111 -6.90 -17.37 13.56
C VAL A 111 -5.99 -16.15 13.57
N GLY A 112 -4.92 -16.19 14.35
CA GLY A 112 -4.00 -15.07 14.51
C GLY A 112 -3.78 -14.65 15.95
N GLY A 113 -3.03 -13.55 16.12
CA GLY A 113 -2.56 -13.09 17.41
C GLY A 113 -3.51 -12.15 18.14
N ALA A 114 -2.98 -11.50 19.17
CA ALA A 114 -3.73 -10.59 20.04
C ALA A 114 -4.41 -9.43 19.28
N ALA A 115 -3.82 -8.95 18.19
CA ALA A 115 -4.37 -7.87 17.38
C ALA A 115 -5.69 -8.24 16.67
N VAL A 116 -5.80 -9.47 16.14
CA VAL A 116 -7.06 -9.97 15.55
C VAL A 116 -8.15 -10.09 16.63
N LEU A 117 -7.80 -10.64 17.80
CA LEU A 117 -8.72 -10.75 18.92
C LEU A 117 -9.21 -9.38 19.41
N ALA A 118 -8.29 -8.41 19.52
CA ALA A 118 -8.60 -7.05 19.95
C ALA A 118 -9.52 -6.35 18.94
N ALA A 119 -9.25 -6.48 17.64
CA ALA A 119 -10.09 -5.90 16.59
C ALA A 119 -11.53 -6.45 16.63
N LEU A 120 -11.70 -7.77 16.78
CA LEU A 120 -13.03 -8.39 16.91
C LEU A 120 -13.80 -7.85 18.12
N ARG A 121 -13.13 -7.75 19.29
CA ARG A 121 -13.76 -7.20 20.51
C ARG A 121 -14.13 -5.73 20.36
N GLN A 122 -13.32 -4.94 19.66
CA GLN A 122 -13.60 -3.52 19.41
C GLN A 122 -14.88 -3.31 18.58
N GLU A 123 -15.19 -4.25 17.68
CA GLU A 123 -16.42 -4.25 16.88
C GLU A 123 -17.59 -4.97 17.60
N GLY A 124 -17.46 -5.26 18.90
CA GLY A 124 -18.51 -5.88 19.71
C GLY A 124 -18.72 -7.37 19.45
N LEU A 125 -17.74 -8.06 18.84
CA LEU A 125 -17.78 -9.49 18.56
C LEU A 125 -17.04 -10.29 19.65
N THR A 126 -17.41 -11.56 19.79
CA THR A 126 -16.82 -12.48 20.78
C THR A 126 -15.82 -13.41 20.07
N PRO A 127 -14.50 -13.17 20.13
CA PRO A 127 -13.55 -14.07 19.49
C PRO A 127 -13.47 -15.41 20.24
N VAL A 128 -13.55 -16.51 19.50
CA VAL A 128 -13.36 -17.88 19.96
C VAL A 128 -12.21 -18.55 19.21
N ARG A 129 -11.72 -19.70 19.69
CA ARG A 129 -10.54 -20.37 19.12
C ARG A 129 -10.84 -21.73 18.51
N THR A 130 -12.03 -22.30 18.76
CA THR A 130 -12.40 -23.62 18.27
C THR A 130 -13.72 -23.56 17.51
N ALA A 131 -13.88 -24.48 16.56
CA ALA A 131 -15.13 -24.66 15.83
C ALA A 131 -16.24 -25.23 16.74
N ALA A 132 -15.86 -25.88 17.85
CA ALA A 132 -16.80 -26.38 18.86
C ALA A 132 -17.48 -25.27 19.68
N ASP A 133 -16.96 -24.04 19.64
CA ASP A 133 -17.56 -22.89 20.32
C ASP A 133 -18.72 -22.24 19.51
N ASP A 134 -19.25 -22.94 18.51
CA ASP A 134 -20.32 -22.50 17.60
C ASP A 134 -20.11 -21.08 17.01
N PRO A 135 -18.97 -20.82 16.32
CA PRO A 135 -18.75 -19.56 15.65
C PRO A 135 -19.71 -19.39 14.47
N VAL A 136 -20.00 -18.14 14.10
CA VAL A 136 -20.81 -17.80 12.92
C VAL A 136 -19.98 -17.29 11.74
N ALA A 137 -18.68 -17.04 11.96
CA ALA A 137 -17.73 -16.59 10.95
C ALA A 137 -16.29 -16.93 11.37
N VAL A 138 -15.36 -16.87 10.41
CA VAL A 138 -13.92 -17.07 10.59
C VAL A 138 -13.18 -15.80 10.18
N VAL A 139 -12.31 -15.28 11.04
CA VAL A 139 -11.36 -14.22 10.70
C VAL A 139 -9.93 -14.75 10.84
N GLN A 140 -9.15 -14.61 9.76
CA GLN A 140 -7.80 -15.14 9.68
C GLN A 140 -6.75 -14.04 9.42
N GLY A 141 -5.82 -13.90 10.36
CA GLY A 141 -4.58 -13.15 10.20
C GLY A 141 -3.35 -13.97 10.58
N SER A 142 -2.18 -13.43 10.24
CA SER A 142 -0.90 -14.02 10.59
C SER A 142 -0.42 -13.51 11.94
N ALA A 143 0.20 -14.41 12.71
CA ALA A 143 0.99 -14.07 13.89
C ALA A 143 2.01 -15.20 14.13
N PRO A 144 3.15 -14.94 14.81
CA PRO A 144 4.15 -15.96 15.09
C PRO A 144 3.60 -17.21 15.80
N GLU A 145 2.56 -17.04 16.61
CA GLU A 145 1.89 -18.10 17.37
C GLU A 145 0.82 -18.88 16.58
N VAL A 146 0.58 -18.56 15.30
CA VAL A 146 -0.33 -19.35 14.46
C VAL A 146 0.29 -20.72 14.20
N ASP A 147 -0.41 -21.75 14.66
CA ASP A 147 0.02 -23.14 14.58
C ASP A 147 -0.95 -23.98 13.73
N TRP A 148 -0.60 -25.25 13.54
CA TRP A 148 -1.42 -26.20 12.81
C TRP A 148 -2.83 -26.34 13.40
N ARG A 149 -2.97 -26.27 14.73
CA ARG A 149 -4.27 -26.44 15.41
C ARG A 149 -5.23 -25.32 15.03
N GLN A 150 -4.78 -24.06 15.06
CA GLN A 150 -5.61 -22.94 14.62
C GLN A 150 -6.05 -23.07 13.17
N LEU A 151 -5.16 -23.53 12.27
CA LEU A 151 -5.51 -23.74 10.87
C LEU A 151 -6.52 -24.89 10.69
N ALA A 152 -6.39 -25.97 11.46
CA ALA A 152 -7.34 -27.09 11.44
C ALA A 152 -8.75 -26.66 11.89
N GLU A 153 -8.85 -25.92 13.01
CA GLU A 153 -10.12 -25.38 13.50
C GLU A 153 -10.78 -24.45 12.47
N ALA A 154 -9.99 -23.59 11.81
CA ALA A 154 -10.48 -22.79 10.70
C ALA A 154 -10.93 -23.65 9.52
N SER A 155 -10.17 -24.69 9.14
CA SER A 155 -10.58 -25.60 8.05
C SER A 155 -11.92 -26.28 8.33
N TYR A 156 -12.19 -26.72 9.57
CA TYR A 156 -13.48 -27.30 9.92
C TYR A 156 -14.63 -26.30 9.75
N ALA A 157 -14.49 -25.12 10.38
CA ALA A 157 -15.48 -24.05 10.31
C ALA A 157 -15.74 -23.55 8.88
N VAL A 158 -14.67 -23.39 8.08
CA VAL A 158 -14.76 -23.00 6.67
C VAL A 158 -15.43 -24.09 5.83
N ALA A 159 -15.10 -25.37 6.04
CA ALA A 159 -15.73 -26.49 5.34
C ALA A 159 -17.23 -26.60 5.62
N TRP A 160 -17.70 -26.20 6.81
CA TRP A 160 -19.13 -26.09 7.13
C TRP A 160 -19.84 -24.93 6.41
N GLY A 161 -19.11 -24.12 5.66
CA GLY A 161 -19.65 -23.03 4.86
C GLY A 161 -19.72 -21.69 5.57
N LEU A 162 -19.09 -21.54 6.74
CA LEU A 162 -19.07 -20.26 7.44
C LEU A 162 -18.38 -19.17 6.59
N PRO A 163 -18.85 -17.91 6.67
CA PRO A 163 -18.14 -16.76 6.12
C PRO A 163 -16.70 -16.72 6.62
N TRP A 164 -15.76 -16.47 5.70
CA TRP A 164 -14.34 -16.47 6.01
C TRP A 164 -13.70 -15.21 5.45
N ILE A 165 -13.05 -14.45 6.34
CA ILE A 165 -12.42 -13.18 6.01
C ILE A 165 -10.94 -13.26 6.40
N ALA A 166 -10.06 -13.04 5.43
CA ALA A 166 -8.63 -12.93 5.63
C ALA A 166 -8.21 -11.47 5.74
N THR A 167 -7.30 -11.19 6.67
CA THR A 167 -6.75 -9.84 6.85
C THR A 167 -5.94 -9.38 5.63
N ASN A 168 -5.10 -10.23 5.05
CA ASN A 168 -4.39 -10.00 3.78
C ASN A 168 -4.02 -11.35 3.13
N LEU A 169 -3.53 -11.31 1.89
CA LEU A 169 -3.03 -12.48 1.15
C LEU A 169 -1.52 -12.42 0.88
N ASP A 170 -0.76 -11.68 1.68
CA ASP A 170 0.69 -11.58 1.49
C ASP A 170 1.33 -12.97 1.65
N LEU A 171 1.95 -13.49 0.59
CA LEU A 171 2.48 -14.86 0.56
C LEU A 171 3.72 -15.02 1.46
N ALA A 172 4.53 -13.98 1.58
CA ALA A 172 5.77 -13.99 2.35
C ALA A 172 5.96 -12.65 3.06
N VAL A 173 6.60 -12.70 4.24
CA VAL A 173 6.90 -11.52 5.06
C VAL A 173 8.37 -11.52 5.47
N PRO A 174 9.08 -10.38 5.37
CA PRO A 174 10.46 -10.28 5.83
C PRO A 174 10.56 -10.48 7.35
N ARG A 175 11.54 -11.28 7.78
CA ARG A 175 11.93 -11.51 9.18
C ARG A 175 13.47 -11.53 9.28
N GLU A 176 14.00 -11.53 10.50
CA GLU A 176 15.45 -11.54 10.75
C GLU A 176 16.16 -12.71 10.05
N GLY A 177 15.53 -13.89 10.03
CA GLY A 177 16.04 -15.09 9.35
C GLY A 177 15.78 -15.16 7.84
N GLY A 178 15.25 -14.12 7.21
CA GLY A 178 14.88 -14.09 5.79
C GLY A 178 13.36 -14.03 5.56
N MET A 179 12.91 -14.56 4.42
CA MET A 179 11.49 -14.56 4.06
C MET A 179 10.75 -15.68 4.81
N ALA A 180 9.79 -15.31 5.66
CA ALA A 180 8.91 -16.25 6.34
C ALA A 180 7.55 -16.34 5.63
N PRO A 181 6.78 -17.43 5.83
CA PRO A 181 5.41 -17.51 5.34
C PRO A 181 4.55 -16.35 5.85
N GLY A 182 3.88 -15.66 4.93
CA GLY A 182 2.91 -14.62 5.25
C GLY A 182 1.50 -15.19 5.46
N ASN A 183 0.51 -14.30 5.68
CA ASN A 183 -0.87 -14.76 5.89
C ASN A 183 -1.44 -15.47 4.66
N GLY A 184 -1.07 -15.04 3.45
CA GLY A 184 -1.51 -15.68 2.20
C GLY A 184 -1.08 -17.14 2.11
N ALA A 185 0.13 -17.48 2.55
CA ALA A 185 0.58 -18.87 2.61
C ALA A 185 -0.25 -19.70 3.61
N LEU A 186 -0.60 -19.12 4.77
CA LEU A 186 -1.46 -19.78 5.76
C LEU A 186 -2.91 -19.91 5.28
N VAL A 187 -3.41 -18.91 4.55
CA VAL A 187 -4.73 -18.94 3.89
C VAL A 187 -4.74 -20.05 2.84
N HIS A 188 -3.68 -20.18 2.03
CA HIS A 188 -3.58 -21.24 1.04
C HIS A 188 -3.64 -22.64 1.67
N ALA A 189 -3.07 -22.85 2.86
CA ALA A 189 -3.20 -24.14 3.56
C ALA A 189 -4.67 -24.48 3.85
N VAL A 190 -5.46 -23.51 4.34
CA VAL A 190 -6.90 -23.68 4.59
C VAL A 190 -7.69 -23.83 3.28
N THR A 191 -7.35 -23.06 2.24
CA THR A 191 -7.95 -23.16 0.91
C THR A 191 -7.74 -24.54 0.30
N LEU A 192 -6.52 -25.09 0.37
CA LEU A 192 -6.23 -26.43 -0.15
C LEU A 192 -6.98 -27.52 0.61
N ALA A 193 -7.19 -27.36 1.92
CA ALA A 193 -7.92 -28.32 2.74
C ALA A 193 -9.44 -28.28 2.51
N THR A 194 -10.00 -27.12 2.12
CA THR A 194 -11.46 -26.89 2.09
C THR A 194 -12.04 -26.62 0.71
N GLY A 195 -11.21 -26.28 -0.29
CA GLY A 195 -11.64 -25.82 -1.61
C GLY A 195 -12.29 -24.43 -1.62
N ARG A 196 -12.26 -23.70 -0.51
CA ARG A 196 -12.90 -22.38 -0.36
C ARG A 196 -11.84 -21.27 -0.34
N VAL A 197 -12.27 -20.05 -0.65
CA VAL A 197 -11.43 -18.85 -0.63
C VAL A 197 -12.06 -17.77 0.26
N PRO A 198 -11.27 -16.97 0.99
CA PRO A 198 -11.80 -15.93 1.86
C PRO A 198 -12.16 -14.66 1.09
N LEU A 199 -13.00 -13.82 1.70
CA LEU A 199 -13.00 -12.39 1.42
C LEU A 199 -11.74 -11.77 2.01
N VAL A 200 -11.18 -10.76 1.36
CA VAL A 200 -9.93 -10.12 1.82
C VAL A 200 -10.23 -8.72 2.32
N ALA A 201 -9.67 -8.37 3.47
CA ALA A 201 -9.89 -7.07 4.10
C ALA A 201 -8.83 -6.03 3.74
N GLY A 202 -7.57 -6.46 3.62
CA GLY A 202 -6.42 -5.61 3.35
C GLY A 202 -6.23 -5.24 1.89
N LYS A 203 -5.21 -4.43 1.62
CA LYS A 203 -4.82 -3.99 0.28
C LYS A 203 -4.52 -5.20 -0.62
N PRO A 204 -4.89 -5.19 -1.91
CA PRO A 204 -5.47 -4.08 -2.67
C PRO A 204 -7.00 -3.92 -2.57
N GLU A 205 -7.69 -4.58 -1.64
CA GLU A 205 -9.16 -4.50 -1.60
C GLU A 205 -9.69 -3.11 -1.19
N PRO A 206 -10.76 -2.60 -1.83
CA PRO A 206 -11.31 -1.27 -1.52
C PRO A 206 -11.69 -1.07 -0.05
N ALA A 207 -12.07 -2.14 0.66
CA ALA A 207 -12.54 -2.10 2.03
C ALA A 207 -11.58 -1.38 2.98
N ILE A 208 -10.25 -1.58 2.87
CA ILE A 208 -9.29 -0.91 3.75
C ILE A 208 -9.14 0.58 3.43
N PHE A 209 -9.24 0.97 2.17
CA PHE A 209 -9.16 2.37 1.74
C PHE A 209 -10.41 3.13 2.17
N GLU A 210 -11.60 2.57 1.95
CA GLU A 210 -12.85 3.14 2.43
C GLU A 210 -12.87 3.28 3.96
N TYR A 211 -12.38 2.25 4.66
CA TYR A 211 -12.25 2.28 6.12
C TYR A 211 -11.24 3.33 6.60
N ALA A 212 -10.15 3.56 5.86
CA ALA A 212 -9.19 4.60 6.13
C ALA A 212 -9.74 6.01 5.85
N CYS A 213 -10.43 6.20 4.73
CA CYS A 213 -11.00 7.48 4.32
C CYS A 213 -12.02 8.04 5.32
N ARG A 214 -12.71 7.19 6.10
CA ARG A 214 -13.62 7.63 7.17
C ARG A 214 -12.92 8.37 8.32
N ARG A 215 -11.60 8.28 8.45
CA ARG A 215 -10.84 8.91 9.55
C ARG A 215 -10.44 10.36 9.30
N GLY A 216 -10.62 10.88 8.08
CA GLY A 216 -10.22 12.24 7.74
C GLY A 216 -11.03 12.80 6.58
N PRO A 217 -11.17 14.13 6.49
CA PRO A 217 -11.86 14.79 5.40
C PRO A 217 -11.08 14.70 4.08
N GLY A 218 -11.81 14.71 2.96
CA GLY A 218 -11.19 14.73 1.64
C GLY A 218 -10.73 16.10 1.17
N PRO A 219 -10.05 16.17 0.02
CA PRO A 219 -9.68 15.04 -0.85
C PRO A 219 -8.56 14.17 -0.27
N HIS A 220 -8.58 12.87 -0.61
CA HIS A 220 -7.69 11.82 -0.09
C HIS A 220 -6.69 11.36 -1.17
N VAL A 221 -5.52 10.89 -0.75
CA VAL A 221 -4.53 10.25 -1.62
C VAL A 221 -3.83 9.10 -0.90
N MET A 222 -3.55 8.01 -1.60
CA MET A 222 -2.74 6.90 -1.09
C MET A 222 -1.25 7.14 -1.41
N VAL A 223 -0.40 7.09 -0.39
CA VAL A 223 1.05 7.15 -0.53
C VAL A 223 1.61 5.78 -0.17
N GLY A 224 2.23 5.13 -1.16
CA GLY A 224 2.65 3.73 -1.07
C GLY A 224 3.89 3.44 -1.89
N ASP A 225 4.42 2.23 -1.75
CA ASP A 225 5.57 1.74 -2.50
C ASP A 225 5.25 0.46 -3.30
N GLY A 226 4.08 -0.15 -3.13
CA GLY A 226 3.67 -1.37 -3.80
C GLY A 226 2.66 -1.14 -4.93
N LEU A 227 2.98 -1.61 -6.14
CA LEU A 227 2.06 -1.51 -7.30
C LEU A 227 0.78 -2.33 -7.11
N ALA A 228 0.92 -3.60 -6.72
CA ALA A 228 -0.19 -4.56 -6.60
C ALA A 228 -1.01 -4.40 -5.30
N THR A 229 -0.61 -3.48 -4.41
CA THR A 229 -1.28 -3.24 -3.12
C THR A 229 -1.76 -1.81 -3.04
N ASP A 230 -0.85 -0.85 -3.01
CA ASP A 230 -1.16 0.56 -2.76
C ASP A 230 -1.72 1.24 -4.00
N VAL A 231 -1.04 1.09 -5.14
CA VAL A 231 -1.44 1.73 -6.40
C VAL A 231 -2.70 1.09 -6.95
N GLU A 232 -2.72 -0.24 -7.06
CA GLU A 232 -3.90 -0.98 -7.51
C GLU A 232 -5.09 -0.71 -6.59
N GLY A 233 -4.88 -0.75 -5.27
CA GLY A 233 -5.95 -0.53 -4.30
C GLY A 233 -6.50 0.89 -4.33
N ALA A 234 -5.64 1.90 -4.51
CA ALA A 234 -6.06 3.28 -4.73
C ALA A 234 -6.90 3.41 -6.01
N HIS A 235 -6.40 2.86 -7.13
CA HIS A 235 -7.12 2.85 -8.41
C HIS A 235 -8.50 2.19 -8.29
N ARG A 236 -8.57 1.01 -7.67
CA ARG A 236 -9.82 0.28 -7.42
C ARG A 236 -10.79 1.03 -6.50
N SER A 237 -10.28 1.94 -5.67
CA SER A 237 -11.07 2.76 -4.73
C SER A 237 -11.38 4.17 -5.27
N GLY A 238 -11.01 4.47 -6.52
CA GLY A 238 -11.18 5.80 -7.11
C GLY A 238 -10.33 6.89 -6.44
N LEU A 239 -9.23 6.51 -5.78
CA LEU A 239 -8.29 7.41 -5.13
C LEU A 239 -7.08 7.67 -6.02
N ASP A 240 -6.52 8.88 -5.90
CA ASP A 240 -5.19 9.14 -6.41
C ASP A 240 -4.13 8.36 -5.61
N SER A 241 -3.03 8.02 -6.29
CA SER A 241 -1.87 7.36 -5.67
C SER A 241 -0.58 8.14 -5.89
N VAL A 242 0.30 8.09 -4.89
CA VAL A 242 1.67 8.58 -4.92
C VAL A 242 2.58 7.40 -4.65
N LEU A 243 3.31 6.97 -5.66
CA LEU A 243 4.34 5.95 -5.52
C LEU A 243 5.66 6.59 -5.03
N VAL A 244 6.19 6.12 -3.90
CA VAL A 244 7.53 6.46 -3.44
C VAL A 244 8.55 5.46 -3.97
N LEU A 245 9.75 5.93 -4.35
CA LEU A 245 10.83 5.07 -4.87
C LEU A 245 11.77 4.55 -3.75
N THR A 246 11.24 4.49 -2.51
CA THR A 246 11.94 4.04 -1.31
C THR A 246 11.54 2.63 -0.89
N GLY A 247 10.80 1.87 -1.68
CA GLY A 247 10.30 0.58 -1.24
C GLY A 247 10.51 -0.54 -2.23
N VAL A 248 9.52 -1.42 -2.35
CA VAL A 248 9.63 -2.68 -3.09
C VAL A 248 9.59 -2.52 -4.61
N THR A 249 8.92 -1.47 -5.11
CA THR A 249 8.78 -1.25 -6.56
C THR A 249 10.07 -0.68 -7.17
N GLY A 250 10.68 -1.43 -8.08
CA GLY A 250 11.77 -0.97 -8.93
C GLY A 250 11.30 -0.11 -10.09
N VAL A 251 12.24 0.60 -10.73
CA VAL A 251 11.93 1.39 -11.94
C VAL A 251 11.47 0.49 -13.08
N ASP A 252 12.10 -0.67 -13.27
CA ASP A 252 11.70 -1.60 -14.33
C ASP A 252 10.28 -2.15 -14.09
N ASP A 253 9.94 -2.53 -12.85
CA ASP A 253 8.58 -2.96 -12.49
C ASP A 253 7.53 -1.88 -12.81
N LEU A 254 7.84 -0.62 -12.49
CA LEU A 254 6.97 0.51 -12.79
C LEU A 254 6.82 0.77 -14.29
N LEU A 255 7.90 0.65 -15.07
CA LEU A 255 7.82 0.79 -16.52
C LEU A 255 6.89 -0.29 -17.10
N ASP A 256 6.98 -1.52 -16.58
CA ASP A 256 6.19 -2.70 -16.94
C ASP A 256 4.76 -2.72 -16.38
N ALA A 257 4.39 -1.72 -15.58
CA ALA A 257 3.08 -1.63 -14.96
C ALA A 257 1.93 -1.59 -16.00
N PRO A 258 0.95 -2.51 -15.93
CA PRO A 258 -0.30 -2.39 -16.68
C PRO A 258 -1.11 -1.17 -16.17
N PRO A 259 -2.12 -0.68 -16.92
CA PRO A 259 -2.88 0.51 -16.54
C PRO A 259 -3.37 0.57 -15.08
N ALA A 260 -3.86 -0.55 -14.54
CA ALA A 260 -4.34 -0.63 -13.15
C ALA A 260 -3.24 -0.46 -12.08
N HIS A 261 -1.97 -0.56 -12.46
CA HIS A 261 -0.79 -0.44 -11.60
C HIS A 261 0.00 0.85 -11.85
N ARG A 262 -0.51 1.77 -12.67
CA ARG A 262 0.17 3.04 -12.95
C ARG A 262 -0.25 4.07 -11.90
N PRO A 263 0.68 4.61 -11.10
CA PRO A 263 0.35 5.60 -10.07
C PRO A 263 0.01 6.96 -10.68
N THR A 264 -0.80 7.75 -9.96
CA THR A 264 -1.09 9.14 -10.37
C THR A 264 0.16 10.01 -10.29
N HIS A 265 0.97 9.83 -9.23
CA HIS A 265 2.19 10.58 -8.98
C HIS A 265 3.33 9.65 -8.61
N VAL A 266 4.56 10.06 -8.92
CA VAL A 266 5.79 9.36 -8.52
C VAL A 266 6.73 10.36 -7.85
N VAL A 267 7.26 10.00 -6.68
CA VAL A 267 8.21 10.81 -5.93
C VAL A 267 9.39 9.97 -5.46
N THR A 268 10.56 10.59 -5.29
CA THR A 268 11.76 9.86 -4.85
C THR A 268 11.57 9.34 -3.43
N ASP A 269 11.06 10.18 -2.53
CA ASP A 269 10.73 9.92 -1.13
C ASP A 269 9.68 10.94 -0.65
N LEU A 270 9.32 10.94 0.65
CA LEU A 270 8.28 11.82 1.19
C LEU A 270 8.57 13.33 1.07
N ARG A 271 9.79 13.76 0.76
CA ARG A 271 10.06 15.18 0.44
C ARG A 271 9.36 15.63 -0.84
N GLY A 272 9.13 14.71 -1.78
CA GLY A 272 8.45 15.02 -3.04
C GLY A 272 7.02 15.51 -2.85
N LEU A 273 6.38 15.21 -1.71
CA LEU A 273 5.04 15.71 -1.37
C LEU A 273 4.98 17.25 -1.28
N PHE A 274 6.11 17.90 -0.98
CA PHE A 274 6.22 19.34 -0.78
C PHE A 274 6.69 20.09 -2.04
N ARG A 275 6.99 19.37 -3.11
CA ARG A 275 7.47 19.95 -4.36
C ARG A 275 6.35 19.91 -5.39
N ALA A 276 6.17 21.01 -6.11
CA ALA A 276 5.39 21.00 -7.34
C ALA A 276 6.20 20.27 -8.43
N PRO A 277 5.70 19.14 -8.97
CA PRO A 277 6.39 18.46 -10.05
C PRO A 277 6.37 19.32 -11.33
N PRO A 278 7.48 19.41 -12.09
CA PRO A 278 7.42 20.03 -13.41
C PRO A 278 6.43 19.27 -14.31
N PRO A 279 5.72 19.98 -15.21
CA PRO A 279 4.76 19.36 -16.11
C PRO A 279 5.50 18.48 -17.14
N ILE A 280 4.85 17.38 -17.52
CA ILE A 280 5.32 16.56 -18.64
C ILE A 280 4.78 17.19 -19.92
N ARG A 281 5.66 17.45 -20.90
CA ARG A 281 5.28 17.97 -22.22
C ARG A 281 5.66 16.97 -23.30
N GLY A 282 4.71 16.63 -24.15
CA GLY A 282 4.91 15.73 -25.29
C GLY A 282 5.46 16.42 -26.53
N SER A 283 6.13 15.64 -27.36
CA SER A 283 6.56 15.92 -28.73
C SER A 283 6.42 14.62 -29.54
N ASP A 284 6.49 14.71 -30.87
CA ASP A 284 6.31 13.54 -31.74
C ASP A 284 7.27 12.38 -31.42
N ASP A 285 8.48 12.69 -30.93
CA ASP A 285 9.57 11.71 -30.69
C ASP A 285 9.83 11.41 -29.20
N GLY A 286 9.07 11.97 -28.26
CA GLY A 286 9.30 11.77 -26.83
C GLY A 286 8.66 12.83 -25.92
N HIS A 287 9.04 12.80 -24.65
CA HIS A 287 8.49 13.66 -23.60
C HIS A 287 9.60 14.41 -22.86
N THR A 288 9.25 15.54 -22.25
CA THR A 288 10.15 16.35 -21.41
C THR A 288 9.54 16.60 -20.03
N CYS A 289 10.36 16.66 -18.99
CA CYS A 289 9.97 16.92 -17.61
C CYS A 289 11.13 17.62 -16.86
N GLY A 290 11.06 18.95 -16.75
CA GLY A 290 12.18 19.74 -16.24
C GLY A 290 13.45 19.53 -17.09
N PRO A 291 14.60 19.17 -16.51
CA PRO A 291 15.83 18.92 -17.26
C PRO A 291 15.86 17.55 -17.95
N TRP A 292 14.89 16.67 -17.66
CA TRP A 292 14.83 15.32 -18.20
C TRP A 292 14.04 15.29 -19.49
N HIS A 293 14.49 14.48 -20.44
CA HIS A 293 13.78 14.24 -21.68
C HIS A 293 14.01 12.84 -22.21
N THR A 294 13.00 12.31 -22.90
CA THR A 294 13.11 11.06 -23.64
C THR A 294 13.16 11.34 -25.13
N ARG A 295 13.84 10.46 -25.86
CA ARG A 295 13.82 10.42 -27.32
C ARG A 295 13.70 8.98 -27.77
N ARG A 296 12.98 8.76 -28.86
CA ARG A 296 13.00 7.48 -29.56
C ARG A 296 14.17 7.40 -30.54
N GLU A 297 14.99 6.36 -30.40
CA GLU A 297 16.11 6.04 -31.28
C GLU A 297 15.87 4.64 -31.87
N GLY A 298 15.27 4.60 -33.07
CA GLY A 298 14.80 3.34 -33.66
C GLY A 298 13.70 2.69 -32.80
N ASN A 299 13.97 1.50 -32.27
CA ASN A 299 13.06 0.78 -31.36
C ASN A 299 13.32 1.08 -29.88
N GLU A 300 14.35 1.86 -29.56
CA GLU A 300 14.71 2.20 -28.20
C GLU A 300 14.12 3.54 -27.76
N ILE A 301 13.79 3.63 -26.47
CA ILE A 301 13.49 4.86 -25.75
C ILE A 301 14.69 5.19 -24.88
N VAL A 302 15.33 6.32 -25.16
CA VAL A 302 16.52 6.80 -24.47
C VAL A 302 16.12 7.97 -23.57
N LEU A 303 16.52 7.90 -22.29
CA LEU A 303 16.43 9.00 -21.34
C LEU A 303 17.74 9.78 -21.36
N ALA A 304 17.64 11.11 -21.45
CA ALA A 304 18.76 12.01 -21.36
C ALA A 304 18.41 13.24 -20.48
N GLY A 305 19.44 13.98 -20.08
CA GLY A 305 19.32 15.13 -19.18
C GLY A 305 20.16 15.02 -17.89
N GLY A 306 19.91 15.93 -16.95
CA GLY A 306 20.55 16.06 -15.63
C GLY A 306 20.71 17.54 -15.19
N PRO A 307 21.33 17.87 -14.04
CA PRO A 307 21.04 17.36 -12.69
C PRO A 307 19.66 17.84 -12.21
N GLY A 308 18.74 16.91 -11.96
CA GLY A 308 17.38 17.18 -11.46
C GLY A 308 16.90 16.09 -10.50
N ASP A 309 15.66 16.20 -10.00
CA ASP A 309 15.05 15.16 -9.15
C ASP A 309 14.92 13.86 -9.96
N ARG A 310 15.36 12.75 -9.39
CA ARG A 310 15.30 11.41 -9.99
C ARG A 310 13.88 11.02 -10.37
N ALA A 311 12.88 11.39 -9.56
CA ALA A 311 11.49 11.09 -9.83
C ALA A 311 10.99 11.74 -11.14
N ASP A 312 11.49 12.91 -11.50
CA ASP A 312 11.11 13.57 -12.76
C ASP A 312 11.61 12.79 -13.98
N GLY A 313 12.81 12.22 -13.88
CA GLY A 313 13.37 11.31 -14.89
C GLY A 313 12.57 10.00 -15.01
N VAL A 314 12.15 9.43 -13.88
CA VAL A 314 11.27 8.24 -13.88
C VAL A 314 9.92 8.56 -14.51
N ARG A 315 9.30 9.69 -14.13
CA ARG A 315 7.99 10.12 -14.64
C ARG A 315 7.98 10.28 -16.17
N VAL A 316 8.96 10.98 -16.72
CA VAL A 316 9.03 11.20 -18.18
C VAL A 316 9.30 9.91 -18.96
N LEU A 317 10.10 9.01 -18.38
CA LEU A 317 10.36 7.71 -18.96
C LEU A 317 9.10 6.84 -18.96
N CYS A 318 8.39 6.78 -17.82
CA CYS A 318 7.12 6.07 -17.69
C CYS A 318 6.09 6.58 -18.69
N GLN A 319 5.88 7.90 -18.79
CA GLN A 319 4.94 8.47 -19.76
C GLN A 319 5.23 8.01 -21.20
N THR A 320 6.50 7.99 -21.58
CA THR A 320 6.90 7.61 -22.95
C THR A 320 6.72 6.11 -23.20
N VAL A 321 7.11 5.27 -22.23
CA VAL A 321 6.99 3.81 -22.32
C VAL A 321 5.54 3.38 -22.31
N TRP A 322 4.73 3.93 -21.41
CA TRP A 322 3.30 3.61 -21.31
C TRP A 322 2.53 4.07 -22.55
N ALA A 323 2.76 5.29 -23.05
CA ALA A 323 2.13 5.74 -24.29
C ALA A 323 2.46 4.84 -25.49
N ALA A 324 3.73 4.46 -25.65
CA ALA A 324 4.13 3.52 -26.70
C ALA A 324 3.43 2.15 -26.56
N ARG A 325 3.34 1.62 -25.33
CA ARG A 325 2.70 0.32 -25.06
C ARG A 325 1.20 0.34 -25.26
N ASP A 326 0.52 1.41 -24.84
CA ASP A 326 -0.92 1.58 -25.02
C ASP A 326 -1.29 1.66 -26.51
N GLU A 327 -0.38 2.17 -27.34
CA GLU A 327 -0.50 2.18 -28.80
C GLU A 327 0.00 0.88 -29.47
N GLY A 328 0.40 -0.14 -28.69
CA GLY A 328 0.92 -1.41 -29.22
C GLY A 328 2.29 -1.32 -29.88
N ARG A 329 3.06 -0.24 -29.65
CA ARG A 329 4.41 -0.06 -30.18
C ARG A 329 5.48 -0.64 -29.25
N PRO A 330 6.63 -1.12 -29.78
CA PRO A 330 7.76 -1.54 -28.97
C PRO A 330 8.27 -0.40 -28.06
N ALA A 331 8.57 -0.71 -26.80
CA ALA A 331 9.03 0.27 -25.81
C ALA A 331 10.29 -0.24 -25.09
N VAL A 332 11.34 -0.55 -25.86
CA VAL A 332 12.61 -1.02 -25.30
C VAL A 332 13.35 0.15 -24.67
N VAL A 333 13.64 0.10 -23.37
CA VAL A 333 14.41 1.17 -22.71
C VAL A 333 15.90 0.91 -22.87
N GLY A 334 16.62 1.89 -23.42
CA GLY A 334 18.08 1.82 -23.62
C GLY A 334 18.84 1.67 -22.30
N ALA A 335 19.93 0.89 -22.29
CA ALA A 335 20.67 0.56 -21.07
C ALA A 335 21.19 1.79 -20.30
N ARG A 336 21.69 2.81 -21.01
CA ARG A 336 22.20 4.06 -20.40
C ARG A 336 21.11 4.84 -19.65
N SER A 337 19.86 4.74 -20.09
CA SER A 337 18.70 5.36 -19.42
C SER A 337 18.50 4.81 -18.01
N ARG A 338 18.71 3.49 -17.84
CA ARG A 338 18.57 2.83 -16.53
C ARG A 338 19.63 3.30 -15.55
N ASP A 339 20.86 3.50 -16.02
CA ASP A 339 21.98 3.95 -15.18
C ASP A 339 21.74 5.34 -14.59
N LEU A 340 21.11 6.24 -15.36
CA LEU A 340 20.73 7.58 -14.89
C LEU A 340 19.68 7.54 -13.77
N LEU A 341 18.88 6.47 -13.73
CA LEU A 341 17.80 6.28 -12.77
C LEU A 341 18.17 5.34 -11.63
N ARG A 342 19.42 4.85 -11.54
CA ARG A 342 19.88 4.11 -10.36
C ARG A 342 19.94 5.05 -9.16
N PRO A 343 19.57 4.59 -7.95
CA PRO A 343 19.86 5.35 -6.75
C PRO A 343 21.36 5.66 -6.71
N ARG A 344 21.75 6.92 -6.49
CA ARG A 344 23.15 7.24 -6.19
C ARG A 344 23.47 6.53 -4.88
N GLN A 345 24.21 5.43 -4.94
CA GLN A 345 24.67 4.73 -3.75
C GLN A 345 25.44 5.72 -2.88
N ARG A 346 24.93 6.03 -1.69
CA ARG A 346 25.83 6.35 -0.59
C ARG A 346 26.40 5.02 -0.10
N GLU A 347 27.72 4.95 0.01
CA GLU A 347 28.44 3.86 0.65
C GLU A 347 27.95 3.68 2.11
N SER A 348 26.91 2.88 2.35
CA SER A 348 26.64 2.34 3.69
C SER A 348 25.56 1.26 3.71
N LEU A 349 25.75 0.15 2.99
CA LEU A 349 25.11 -1.13 3.31
C LEU A 349 26.07 -2.29 3.03
N ARG A 350 27.30 -2.17 3.54
CA ARG A 350 28.11 -3.32 3.95
C ARG A 350 28.24 -3.24 5.47
N ARG A 351 27.39 -3.98 6.18
CA ARG A 351 27.69 -4.76 7.39
C ARG A 351 26.42 -5.41 7.88
#